data_AF-A0A6N7LFA4-F1
#
_entry.id   AF-A0A6N7LFA4-F1
#
_cell.length_a   1.000
_cell.length_b   1.000
_cell.length_c   1.000
_cell.angle_alpha   90.00
_cell.angle_beta   90.00
_cell.angle_gamma   90.00
#
_symmetry.space_group_name_H-M   'P 1'
#
loop_
_entity.id
_entity.type
_entity.pdbx_description
1 polymer ?
#
loop_
_entity_poly.entity_id
_entity_poly.type
_entity_poly.pdbx_seq_one_letter_code
_entity_poly.pdbx_strand_id
1 'polypeptide(L)'
;MREFYGDEIKEIADNPQEYSDFVSSKAERTATVARLYGDTHNDTDEARYFSYQLGETSAGLLRTEGGFSITGEPWRQQFPGRKHVTSIVDLRVTHPLVENAGDILLEHQLRLDGKRPLVMSRPGSTGMEARLDQMGFVHVGGNRWVLDPAQHPEKWTMNSDGEWQRANKPALYLSKSESRDADCDARVDANSSEASYETDSSDDDPSWYFERYLNLRSAGT
;
A
#
# COMPACT_ATOMS: atom_id res chain seq x y z
N MET A 1 5.66 -5.00 -9.52
CA MET A 1 4.73 -3.86 -9.64
C MET A 1 3.92 -3.95 -10.92
N ARG A 2 4.54 -3.98 -12.12
CA ARG A 2 3.82 -4.16 -13.39
C ARG A 2 2.98 -5.44 -13.42
N GLU A 3 3.53 -6.57 -12.96
CA GLU A 3 2.78 -7.85 -12.91
C GLU A 3 1.57 -7.86 -11.95
N PHE A 4 1.49 -6.91 -11.00
CA PHE A 4 0.35 -6.85 -10.07
C PHE A 4 -0.89 -6.25 -10.72
N TYR A 5 -0.72 -5.31 -11.66
CA TYR A 5 -1.82 -4.88 -12.49
C TYR A 5 -1.81 -5.80 -13.73
N GLY A 6 -2.56 -6.88 -13.61
CA GLY A 6 -2.78 -7.81 -14.72
C GLY A 6 -3.97 -7.38 -15.57
N ASP A 7 -4.16 -8.12 -16.67
CA ASP A 7 -5.33 -7.99 -17.56
C ASP A 7 -6.65 -8.03 -16.79
N GLU A 8 -6.73 -8.79 -15.69
CA GLU A 8 -7.91 -8.89 -14.83
C GLU A 8 -8.35 -7.53 -14.25
N ILE A 9 -7.42 -6.73 -13.69
CA ILE A 9 -7.81 -5.43 -13.09
C ILE A 9 -8.28 -4.47 -14.18
N LYS A 10 -7.67 -4.53 -15.36
CA LYS A 10 -8.08 -3.74 -16.53
C LYS A 10 -9.45 -4.19 -17.04
N GLU A 11 -9.68 -5.49 -17.14
CA GLU A 11 -10.96 -6.09 -17.53
C GLU A 11 -12.09 -5.66 -16.57
N ILE A 12 -11.87 -5.67 -15.27
CA ILE A 12 -12.86 -5.21 -14.28
C ILE A 12 -13.17 -3.72 -14.46
N ALA A 13 -12.16 -2.91 -14.80
CA ALA A 13 -12.33 -1.47 -15.03
C ALA A 13 -13.07 -1.16 -16.34
N ASP A 14 -12.82 -1.95 -17.39
CA ASP A 14 -13.41 -1.78 -18.72
C ASP A 14 -14.81 -2.41 -18.86
N ASN A 15 -15.22 -3.26 -17.91
CA ASN A 15 -16.53 -3.91 -17.88
C ASN A 15 -17.41 -3.49 -16.68
N PRO A 16 -17.69 -2.18 -16.48
CA PRO A 16 -18.45 -1.71 -15.32
C PRO A 16 -19.91 -2.20 -15.28
N GLN A 17 -20.44 -2.75 -16.37
CA GLN A 17 -21.75 -3.40 -16.40
C GLN A 17 -21.79 -4.76 -15.69
N GLU A 18 -20.63 -5.41 -15.50
CA GLU A 18 -20.52 -6.73 -14.87
C GLU A 18 -20.21 -6.64 -13.37
N TYR A 19 -19.71 -5.49 -12.93
CA TYR A 19 -19.29 -5.23 -11.56
C TYR A 19 -20.07 -4.04 -10.98
N SER A 20 -20.07 -3.92 -9.65
CA SER A 20 -20.60 -2.69 -9.04
C SER A 20 -19.72 -1.49 -9.36
N ASP A 21 -20.31 -0.29 -9.40
CA ASP A 21 -19.59 0.99 -9.56
C ASP A 21 -18.40 1.12 -8.60
N PHE A 22 -18.56 0.64 -7.37
CA PHE A 22 -17.51 0.64 -6.36
C PHE A 22 -16.29 -0.20 -6.78
N VAL A 23 -16.53 -1.40 -7.28
CA VAL A 23 -15.50 -2.35 -7.70
C VAL A 23 -14.79 -1.83 -8.95
N SER A 24 -15.53 -1.39 -9.98
CA SER A 24 -14.93 -0.87 -11.21
C SER A 24 -14.15 0.42 -10.99
N SER A 25 -14.67 1.35 -10.18
CA SER A 25 -13.92 2.56 -9.81
C SER A 25 -12.65 2.25 -9.02
N LYS A 26 -12.68 1.22 -8.16
CA LYS A 26 -11.50 0.75 -7.44
C LYS A 26 -10.50 0.08 -8.40
N ALA A 27 -10.96 -0.68 -9.38
CA ALA A 27 -10.12 -1.31 -10.39
C ALA A 27 -9.39 -0.25 -11.23
N GLU A 28 -10.12 0.74 -11.74
CA GLU A 28 -9.56 1.88 -12.48
C GLU A 28 -8.49 2.61 -11.67
N ARG A 29 -8.81 3.00 -10.42
CA ARG A 29 -7.82 3.64 -9.53
C ARG A 29 -6.60 2.77 -9.28
N THR A 30 -6.80 1.47 -9.08
CA THR A 30 -5.72 0.52 -8.81
C THR A 30 -4.78 0.43 -10.01
N ALA A 31 -5.32 0.27 -11.22
CA ALA A 31 -4.57 0.24 -12.46
C ALA A 31 -3.80 1.55 -12.70
N THR A 32 -4.47 2.70 -12.58
CA THR A 32 -3.84 4.01 -12.74
C THR A 32 -2.72 4.23 -11.73
N VAL A 33 -2.96 3.93 -10.44
CA VAL A 33 -1.95 4.14 -9.39
C VAL A 33 -0.76 3.20 -9.56
N ALA A 34 -1.00 1.91 -9.83
CA ALA A 34 0.08 0.95 -10.06
C ALA A 34 0.93 1.32 -11.28
N ARG A 35 0.32 1.83 -12.35
CA ARG A 35 1.03 2.22 -13.58
C ARG A 35 1.83 3.51 -13.40
N LEU A 36 1.24 4.54 -12.81
CA LEU A 36 1.85 5.87 -12.71
C LEU A 36 2.82 6.02 -11.54
N TYR A 37 2.59 5.30 -10.45
CA TYR A 37 3.36 5.43 -9.20
C TYR A 37 4.11 4.16 -8.82
N GLY A 38 3.91 3.05 -9.55
CA GLY A 38 4.63 1.79 -9.31
C GLY A 38 6.05 1.72 -9.88
N ASP A 39 6.53 2.81 -10.47
CA ASP A 39 7.91 2.91 -10.95
C ASP A 39 8.90 3.02 -9.78
N THR A 40 10.04 2.36 -9.90
CA THR A 40 11.05 2.23 -8.83
C THR A 40 12.29 3.11 -9.06
N HIS A 41 12.32 3.95 -10.10
CA HIS A 41 13.49 4.79 -10.41
C HIS A 41 13.85 5.81 -9.32
N ASN A 42 12.90 6.18 -8.46
CA ASN A 42 13.10 7.17 -7.39
C ASN A 42 13.17 6.54 -6.00
N ASP A 43 13.22 5.22 -5.92
CA ASP A 43 13.20 4.50 -4.65
C ASP A 43 14.56 4.69 -3.95
N THR A 44 14.54 4.83 -2.61
CA THR A 44 15.77 5.01 -1.85
C THR A 44 16.39 3.65 -1.48
N ASP A 45 17.60 3.65 -0.94
CA ASP A 45 18.22 2.44 -0.40
C ASP A 45 17.43 1.85 0.79
N GLU A 46 16.48 2.60 1.37
CA GLU A 46 15.59 2.16 2.44
C GLU A 46 14.25 1.63 1.94
N ALA A 47 14.03 1.59 0.62
CA ALA A 47 12.81 1.09 0.01
C ALA A 47 12.57 -0.39 0.32
N ARG A 48 11.32 -0.73 0.67
CA ARG A 48 10.88 -2.10 0.92
C ARG A 48 9.57 -2.37 0.20
N TYR A 49 9.40 -3.61 -0.24
CA TYR A 49 8.22 -4.06 -0.96
C TYR A 49 7.63 -5.28 -0.28
N PHE A 50 6.32 -5.25 -0.09
CA PHE A 50 5.56 -6.35 0.47
C PHE A 50 4.41 -6.68 -0.47
N SER A 51 4.17 -7.97 -0.65
CA SER A 51 3.03 -8.50 -1.39
C SER A 51 2.19 -9.37 -0.47
N TYR A 52 0.88 -9.22 -0.53
CA TYR A 52 -0.05 -10.13 0.12
C TYR A 52 -0.58 -11.12 -0.92
N GLN A 53 -0.18 -12.38 -0.80
CA GLN A 53 -0.54 -13.44 -1.75
C GLN A 53 -1.83 -14.17 -1.32
N LEU A 54 -2.69 -14.45 -2.29
CA LEU A 54 -3.81 -15.38 -2.18
C LEU A 54 -3.61 -16.49 -3.22
N GLY A 55 -2.98 -17.59 -2.80
CA GLY A 55 -2.47 -18.59 -3.73
C GLY A 55 -1.32 -18.00 -4.56
N GLU A 56 -1.39 -18.17 -5.88
CA GLU A 56 -0.39 -17.65 -6.83
C GLU A 56 -0.66 -16.18 -7.23
N THR A 57 -1.77 -15.59 -6.76
CA THR A 57 -2.18 -14.23 -7.14
C THR A 57 -1.88 -13.24 -6.02
N SER A 58 -1.22 -12.13 -6.38
CA SER A 58 -1.04 -11.03 -5.43
C SER A 58 -2.32 -10.24 -5.29
N ALA A 59 -2.84 -10.18 -4.06
CA ALA A 59 -4.05 -9.46 -3.69
C ALA A 59 -3.77 -8.05 -3.16
N GLY A 60 -2.51 -7.71 -2.87
CA GLY A 60 -2.10 -6.34 -2.56
C GLY A 60 -0.60 -6.16 -2.61
N LEU A 61 -0.18 -4.93 -2.91
CA LEU A 61 1.20 -4.47 -2.80
C LEU A 61 1.32 -3.28 -1.87
N LEU A 62 2.43 -3.25 -1.15
CA LEU A 62 2.86 -2.13 -0.33
C LEU A 62 4.32 -1.82 -0.68
N ARG A 63 4.60 -0.57 -1.05
CA ARG A 63 5.95 0.00 -1.05
C ARG A 63 6.07 0.97 0.12
N THR A 64 7.14 0.81 0.88
CA THR A 64 7.51 1.75 1.93
C THR A 64 8.91 2.29 1.74
N GLU A 65 9.12 3.51 2.21
CA GLU A 65 10.41 4.18 2.26
C GLU A 65 10.83 4.44 3.71
N GLY A 66 12.08 4.86 3.83
CA GLY A 66 12.69 5.36 5.05
C GLY A 66 11.89 6.43 5.78
N GLY A 67 12.02 6.41 7.10
CA GLY A 67 11.51 7.45 7.99
C GLY A 67 12.30 8.76 7.89
N PHE A 68 11.81 9.80 8.59
CA PHE A 68 12.56 11.06 8.69
C PHE A 68 12.28 11.79 10.00
N SER A 69 13.25 12.61 10.42
CA SER A 69 13.14 13.42 11.63
C SER A 69 12.19 14.60 11.43
N ILE A 70 11.30 14.81 12.41
CA ILE A 70 10.29 15.87 12.38
C ILE A 70 10.89 17.15 12.94
N THR A 71 11.30 18.06 12.07
CA THR A 71 11.92 19.34 12.44
C THR A 71 11.13 20.52 11.89
N GLY A 72 10.64 21.41 12.76
CA GLY A 72 9.95 22.65 12.35
C GLY A 72 8.54 22.46 11.79
N GLU A 73 8.05 21.23 11.70
CA GLU A 73 6.73 20.91 11.16
C GLU A 73 5.59 21.32 12.12
N PRO A 74 4.63 22.17 11.69
CA PRO A 74 3.51 22.60 12.54
C PRO A 74 2.65 21.45 13.03
N TRP A 75 2.45 20.42 12.19
CA TRP A 75 1.63 19.26 12.50
C TRP A 75 2.20 18.35 13.59
N ARG A 76 3.47 18.54 13.98
CA ARG A 76 4.09 17.82 15.10
C ARG A 76 3.30 17.97 16.41
N GLN A 77 2.58 19.08 16.59
CA GLN A 77 1.75 19.31 17.78
C GLN A 77 0.64 18.26 17.93
N GLN A 78 0.20 17.65 16.84
CA GLN A 78 -0.79 16.57 16.85
C GLN A 78 -0.20 15.24 17.35
N PHE A 79 1.13 15.10 17.36
CA PHE A 79 1.84 13.88 17.75
C PHE A 79 2.86 14.15 18.86
N PRO A 80 2.39 14.49 20.09
CA PRO A 80 3.25 14.88 21.18
C PRO A 80 4.25 13.77 21.54
N GLY A 81 5.50 14.15 21.77
CA GLY A 81 6.57 13.20 22.12
C GLY A 81 7.09 12.37 20.94
N ARG A 82 6.54 12.54 19.73
CA ARG A 82 7.11 11.99 18.50
C ARG A 82 8.13 12.96 17.91
N LYS A 83 9.25 12.41 17.46
CA LYS A 83 10.38 13.17 16.87
C LYS A 83 10.77 12.66 15.48
N HIS A 84 10.26 11.52 15.08
CA HIS A 84 10.64 10.82 13.85
C HIS A 84 9.42 10.10 13.30
N VAL A 85 9.18 10.25 12.00
CA VAL A 85 8.30 9.37 11.22
C VAL A 85 9.09 8.09 10.97
N THR A 86 8.58 6.93 11.33
CA THR A 86 9.30 5.65 11.27
C THR A 86 9.39 5.07 9.88
N SER A 87 8.33 5.24 9.08
CA SER A 87 8.27 4.79 7.69
C SER A 87 7.30 5.65 6.89
N ILE A 88 7.49 5.67 5.58
CA ILE A 88 6.56 6.31 4.65
C ILE A 88 5.93 5.22 3.79
N VAL A 89 4.60 5.11 3.80
CA VAL A 89 3.83 4.34 2.83
C VAL A 89 3.70 5.17 1.55
N ASP A 90 4.50 4.79 0.57
CA ASP A 90 4.63 5.50 -0.70
C ASP A 90 3.69 4.92 -1.78
N LEU A 91 3.50 3.60 -1.77
CA LEU A 91 2.47 2.95 -2.58
C LEU A 91 1.71 1.93 -1.74
N ARG A 92 0.37 1.94 -1.83
CA ARG A 92 -0.47 0.86 -1.32
C ARG A 92 -1.62 0.62 -2.28
N VAL A 93 -1.59 -0.53 -2.94
CA VAL A 93 -2.60 -0.94 -3.92
C VAL A 93 -3.13 -2.32 -3.55
N THR A 94 -4.41 -2.55 -3.84
CA THR A 94 -5.11 -3.80 -3.49
C THR A 94 -5.97 -4.22 -4.65
N HIS A 95 -6.07 -5.53 -4.87
CA HIS A 95 -6.99 -6.08 -5.86
C HIS A 95 -8.40 -5.54 -5.62
N PRO A 96 -9.16 -5.13 -6.67
CA PRO A 96 -10.46 -4.50 -6.49
C PRO A 96 -11.44 -5.38 -5.70
N LEU A 97 -11.39 -6.70 -5.89
CA LEU A 97 -12.23 -7.69 -5.20
C LEU A 97 -11.76 -8.03 -3.77
N VAL A 98 -10.60 -7.53 -3.33
CA VAL A 98 -10.05 -7.81 -1.99
C VAL A 98 -9.98 -6.51 -1.21
N GLU A 99 -10.81 -6.38 -0.17
CA GLU A 99 -10.87 -5.14 0.61
C GLU A 99 -9.75 -4.99 1.64
N ASN A 100 -9.23 -6.11 2.14
CA ASN A 100 -8.53 -6.16 3.41
C ASN A 100 -7.01 -6.37 3.28
N ALA A 101 -6.52 -6.68 2.08
CA ALA A 101 -5.10 -6.88 1.79
C ALA A 101 -4.25 -5.65 2.14
N GLY A 102 -4.73 -4.44 1.86
CA GLY A 102 -4.01 -3.21 2.17
C GLY A 102 -3.90 -2.95 3.68
N ASP A 103 -4.92 -3.33 4.44
CA ASP A 103 -4.91 -3.22 5.90
C ASP A 103 -3.94 -4.21 6.52
N ILE A 104 -3.91 -5.44 5.99
CA ILE A 104 -2.96 -6.49 6.36
C ILE A 104 -1.52 -6.00 6.16
N LEU A 105 -1.24 -5.45 4.98
CA LEU A 105 0.08 -4.93 4.65
C LEU A 105 0.48 -3.75 5.55
N LEU A 106 -0.46 -2.84 5.85
CA LEU A 106 -0.19 -1.76 6.81
C LEU A 106 0.09 -2.31 8.21
N GLU A 107 -0.70 -3.27 8.68
CA GLU A 107 -0.48 -3.92 9.97
C GLU A 107 0.92 -4.55 10.02
N HIS A 108 1.32 -5.27 8.97
CA HIS A 108 2.67 -5.81 8.85
C HIS A 108 3.75 -4.73 8.98
N GLN A 109 3.59 -3.59 8.28
CA GLN A 109 4.53 -2.48 8.41
C GLN A 109 4.59 -1.92 9.84
N LEU A 110 3.45 -1.81 10.54
CA LEU A 110 3.44 -1.35 11.94
C LEU A 110 4.21 -2.30 12.86
N ARG A 111 4.18 -3.61 12.59
CA ARG A 111 4.99 -4.59 13.34
C ARG A 111 6.49 -4.37 13.10
N LEU A 112 6.89 -4.11 11.85
CA LEU A 112 8.28 -3.80 11.50
C LEU A 112 8.77 -2.49 12.13
N ASP A 113 7.91 -1.47 12.21
CA ASP A 113 8.21 -0.19 12.86
C ASP A 113 8.27 -0.29 14.41
N GLY A 114 7.91 -1.44 14.97
CA GLY A 114 8.09 -1.79 16.38
C GLY A 114 7.08 -1.12 17.32
N LYS A 115 7.50 -0.83 18.55
CA LYS A 115 6.57 -0.43 19.64
C LYS A 115 6.04 0.99 19.52
N ARG A 116 6.73 1.86 18.80
CA ARG A 116 6.43 3.29 18.74
C ARG A 116 6.42 3.81 17.29
N PRO A 117 5.60 3.21 16.40
CA PRO A 117 5.51 3.63 15.01
C PRO A 117 4.93 5.05 14.92
N LEU A 118 5.31 5.74 13.86
CA LEU A 118 4.64 6.94 13.37
C LEU A 118 4.76 6.90 11.84
N VAL A 119 3.71 6.44 11.17
CA VAL A 119 3.76 6.14 9.73
C VAL A 119 3.17 7.31 8.95
N MET A 120 3.87 7.76 7.91
CA MET A 120 3.31 8.72 6.96
C MET A 120 2.77 7.99 5.73
N SER A 121 1.61 8.39 5.21
CA SER A 121 1.11 7.96 3.90
C SER A 121 1.00 9.16 2.97
N ARG A 122 1.37 8.94 1.70
CA ARG A 122 1.31 9.95 0.64
C ARG A 122 0.48 9.43 -0.54
N PRO A 123 -0.86 9.33 -0.41
CA PRO A 123 -1.71 8.87 -1.52
C PRO A 123 -1.45 9.68 -2.81
N GLY A 124 -1.25 8.96 -3.92
CA GLY A 124 -1.07 9.53 -5.26
C GLY A 124 -2.38 9.93 -5.96
N SER A 125 -3.53 9.52 -5.41
CA SER A 125 -4.87 9.83 -5.92
C SER A 125 -5.84 10.15 -4.78
N THR A 126 -6.89 10.90 -5.10
CA THR A 126 -8.02 11.18 -4.20
C THR A 126 -8.94 9.97 -4.09
N GLY A 127 -9.83 9.98 -3.09
CA GLY A 127 -10.79 8.90 -2.81
C GLY A 127 -10.28 7.86 -1.80
N MET A 128 -9.05 8.00 -1.31
CA MET A 128 -8.47 7.15 -0.27
C MET A 128 -8.64 7.70 1.14
N GLU A 129 -9.10 8.94 1.27
CA GLU A 129 -9.21 9.70 2.53
C GLU A 129 -10.12 8.97 3.53
N ALA A 130 -11.29 8.53 3.09
CA ALA A 130 -12.23 7.79 3.95
C ALA A 130 -11.61 6.51 4.53
N ARG A 131 -10.78 5.80 3.73
CA ARG A 131 -10.07 4.62 4.23
C ARG A 131 -8.92 5.00 5.15
N LEU A 132 -8.17 6.05 4.85
CA LEU A 132 -7.10 6.57 5.72
C LEU A 132 -7.68 6.98 7.09
N ASP A 133 -8.79 7.70 7.12
CA ASP A 133 -9.53 8.06 8.33
C ASP A 133 -9.99 6.80 9.09
N GLN A 134 -10.55 5.82 8.40
CA GLN A 134 -10.97 4.55 9.01
C GLN A 134 -9.80 3.80 9.66
N MET A 135 -8.58 3.97 9.14
CA MET A 135 -7.36 3.40 9.69
C MET A 135 -6.70 4.28 10.76
N GLY A 136 -7.21 5.49 11.02
CA GLY A 136 -6.69 6.39 12.05
C GLY A 136 -5.54 7.26 11.57
N PHE A 137 -5.39 7.44 10.27
CA PHE A 137 -4.51 8.49 9.77
C PHE A 137 -5.15 9.86 9.99
N VAL A 138 -4.32 10.85 10.28
CA VAL A 138 -4.73 12.25 10.41
C VAL A 138 -4.13 13.05 9.26
N HIS A 139 -4.93 13.88 8.61
CA HIS A 139 -4.47 14.77 7.56
C HIS A 139 -3.58 15.88 8.14
N VAL A 140 -2.37 16.01 7.60
CA VAL A 140 -1.37 17.00 8.08
C VAL A 140 -0.95 18.00 7.00
N GLY A 141 -1.76 18.11 5.94
CA GLY A 141 -1.60 19.08 4.86
C GLY A 141 -1.04 18.48 3.56
N GLY A 142 -1.44 19.08 2.43
CA GLY A 142 -1.13 18.53 1.10
C GLY A 142 -1.71 17.13 0.93
N ASN A 143 -0.93 16.21 0.37
CA ASN A 143 -1.26 14.79 0.30
C ASN A 143 -0.67 13.97 1.47
N ARG A 144 -0.32 14.60 2.61
CA ARG A 144 0.32 13.89 3.73
C ARG A 144 -0.69 13.52 4.80
N TRP A 145 -0.62 12.26 5.20
CA TRP A 145 -1.44 11.66 6.23
C TRP A 145 -0.53 10.95 7.22
N VAL A 146 -0.76 11.09 8.53
CA VAL A 146 0.12 10.50 9.55
C VAL A 146 -0.69 9.65 10.51
N LEU A 147 -0.21 8.43 10.77
CA LEU A 147 -0.80 7.48 11.70
C LEU A 147 0.12 7.30 12.91
N ASP A 148 -0.41 7.61 14.10
CA ASP A 148 0.09 7.11 15.37
C ASP A 148 -0.92 6.10 15.93
N PRO A 149 -0.66 4.78 15.83
CA PRO A 149 -1.59 3.75 16.33
C PRO A 149 -1.91 3.89 17.82
N ALA A 150 -1.01 4.46 18.63
CA ALA A 150 -1.23 4.64 20.06
C ALA A 150 -2.27 5.73 20.37
N GLN A 151 -2.58 6.63 19.42
CA GLN A 151 -3.66 7.61 19.54
C GLN A 151 -5.04 7.02 19.20
N HIS A 152 -5.08 5.82 18.62
CA HIS A 152 -6.29 5.17 18.13
C HIS A 152 -6.49 3.75 18.69
N PRO A 153 -6.64 3.59 20.02
CA PRO A 153 -6.84 2.28 20.65
C PRO A 153 -8.11 1.55 20.18
N GLU A 154 -9.08 2.30 19.65
CA GLU A 154 -10.30 1.75 19.04
C GLU A 154 -10.05 1.09 17.67
N LYS A 155 -8.91 1.38 17.02
CA LYS A 155 -8.52 0.86 15.69
C LYS A 155 -7.34 -0.09 15.76
N TRP A 156 -6.42 0.16 16.69
CA TRP A 156 -5.15 -0.55 16.81
C TRP A 156 -4.88 -0.95 18.26
N THR A 157 -4.29 -2.13 18.45
CA THR A 157 -3.88 -2.62 19.76
C THR A 157 -2.59 -3.43 19.63
N MET A 158 -1.92 -3.70 20.74
CA MET A 158 -0.83 -4.67 20.79
C MET A 158 -1.37 -6.06 21.15
N ASN A 159 -0.89 -7.09 20.46
CA ASN A 159 -1.19 -8.48 20.77
C ASN A 159 -0.34 -9.00 21.96
N SER A 160 -0.49 -10.27 22.32
CA SER A 160 0.28 -10.90 23.39
C SER A 160 1.79 -10.91 23.15
N ASP A 161 2.20 -10.87 21.88
CA ASP A 161 3.60 -10.86 21.45
C ASP A 161 4.19 -9.44 21.43
N GLY A 162 3.39 -8.43 21.78
CA GLY A 162 3.78 -7.02 21.77
C GLY A 162 3.86 -6.41 20.37
N GLU A 163 3.22 -7.05 19.38
CA GLU A 163 3.12 -6.58 18.00
C GLU A 163 1.82 -5.84 17.74
N TRP A 164 1.82 -4.87 16.83
CA TRP A 164 0.61 -4.16 16.44
C TRP A 164 -0.35 -5.06 15.65
N GLN A 165 -1.64 -4.96 15.99
CA GLN A 165 -2.74 -5.57 15.26
C GLN A 165 -3.97 -4.67 15.25
N ARG A 166 -4.91 -4.94 14.33
CA ARG A 166 -6.23 -4.29 14.34
C ARG A 166 -7.05 -4.69 15.57
N ALA A 167 -7.58 -3.70 16.29
CA ALA A 167 -8.25 -3.90 17.59
C ALA A 167 -9.49 -4.82 17.51
N ASN A 168 -10.24 -4.76 16.40
CA ASN A 168 -11.47 -5.54 16.19
C ASN A 168 -11.28 -6.73 15.24
N LYS A 169 -10.06 -7.23 15.09
CA LYS A 169 -9.75 -8.40 14.25
C LYS A 169 -9.18 -9.52 15.11
N PRO A 170 -9.44 -10.79 14.74
CA PRO A 170 -8.87 -11.93 15.47
C PRO A 170 -7.34 -11.89 15.42
N ALA A 171 -6.67 -12.28 16.51
CA ALA A 171 -5.21 -12.22 16.61
C ALA A 171 -4.47 -13.04 15.52
N LEU A 172 -5.13 -14.07 14.98
CA LEU A 172 -4.62 -14.93 13.91
C LEU A 172 -4.77 -14.34 12.51
N TYR A 173 -5.18 -13.07 12.39
CA TYR A 173 -5.43 -12.44 11.10
C TYR A 173 -4.18 -12.37 10.19
N LEU A 174 -2.98 -12.42 10.77
CA LEU A 174 -1.68 -12.53 10.06
C LEU A 174 -0.85 -13.74 10.51
N SER A 175 -1.41 -14.70 11.26
CA SER A 175 -0.61 -15.87 11.65
C SER A 175 -0.27 -16.67 10.40
N LYS A 176 1.03 -16.91 10.16
CA LYS A 176 1.45 -17.91 9.17
C LYS A 176 0.66 -19.18 9.46
N SER A 177 -0.14 -19.65 8.50
CA SER A 177 -0.57 -21.05 8.55
C SER A 177 0.70 -21.89 8.60
N GLU A 178 0.69 -22.98 9.36
CA GLU A 178 1.77 -23.97 9.35
C GLU A 178 1.82 -24.69 7.99
N SER A 179 2.04 -23.95 6.91
CA SER A 179 2.50 -24.51 5.65
C SER A 179 4.00 -24.68 5.80
N ARG A 180 4.43 -25.95 5.91
CA ARG A 180 5.76 -26.36 5.46
C ARG A 180 6.01 -25.67 4.12
N ASP A 181 6.90 -24.70 4.10
CA ASP A 181 7.87 -24.49 3.03
C ASP A 181 8.89 -23.44 3.49
N ALA A 182 10.13 -23.76 3.15
CA ALA A 182 11.36 -23.20 3.69
C ALA A 182 11.61 -21.76 3.21
N ASP A 183 12.45 -21.05 3.99
CA ASP A 183 13.22 -19.85 3.66
C ASP A 183 12.97 -19.22 2.27
N CYS A 184 12.24 -18.11 2.27
CA CYS A 184 12.34 -17.11 1.22
C CYS A 184 12.57 -15.72 1.84
N ASP A 185 13.64 -15.61 2.64
CA ASP A 185 14.36 -14.34 2.78
C ASP A 185 15.07 -14.06 1.45
N ALA A 186 14.33 -13.50 0.49
CA ALA A 186 14.92 -13.01 -0.75
C ALA A 186 15.72 -11.73 -0.45
N ARG A 187 16.94 -11.90 0.04
CA ARG A 187 18.00 -10.92 -0.15
C ARG A 187 18.32 -10.87 -1.65
N VAL A 188 18.02 -9.75 -2.28
CA VAL A 188 18.50 -9.43 -3.62
C VAL A 188 20.00 -9.18 -3.54
N ASP A 189 20.78 -10.25 -3.63
CA ASP A 189 22.20 -10.19 -3.94
C ASP A 189 22.34 -9.94 -5.45
N ALA A 190 23.00 -8.84 -5.79
CA ALA A 190 23.33 -8.48 -7.17
C ALA A 190 24.18 -9.58 -7.81
N ASN A 191 23.59 -10.35 -8.73
CA ASN A 191 24.36 -11.19 -9.64
C ASN A 191 23.75 -11.17 -11.05
N SER A 192 24.51 -10.54 -11.95
CA SER A 192 24.39 -10.64 -13.39
C SER A 192 24.31 -12.10 -13.83
N SER A 193 23.21 -12.46 -14.48
CA SER A 193 23.18 -13.59 -15.40
C SER A 193 22.25 -13.26 -16.56
N GLU A 194 22.86 -13.18 -17.74
CA GLU A 194 22.17 -13.04 -19.02
C GLU A 194 21.27 -14.26 -19.23
N ALA A 195 19.97 -14.02 -19.16
CA ALA A 195 18.98 -14.91 -19.70
C ALA A 195 17.97 -14.03 -20.44
N SER A 196 18.08 -14.05 -21.76
CA SER A 196 17.15 -13.44 -22.68
C SER A 196 15.82 -14.16 -22.55
N TYR A 197 14.88 -13.54 -21.85
CA TYR A 197 13.48 -13.92 -21.87
C TYR A 197 12.78 -13.02 -22.88
N GLU A 198 12.16 -13.66 -23.86
CA GLU A 198 11.28 -13.06 -24.86
C GLU A 198 10.32 -12.08 -24.17
N THR A 199 10.46 -10.80 -24.49
CA THR A 199 9.51 -9.76 -24.11
C THR A 199 8.21 -10.06 -24.85
N ASP A 200 7.22 -10.63 -24.16
CA ASP A 200 5.84 -10.50 -24.61
C ASP A 200 5.48 -9.01 -24.55
N SER A 201 5.55 -8.39 -25.72
CA SER A 201 5.22 -6.99 -25.95
C SER A 201 3.71 -6.86 -25.83
N SER A 202 3.21 -6.86 -24.60
CA SER A 202 1.84 -6.47 -24.29
C SER A 202 1.59 -5.09 -24.89
N ASP A 203 0.65 -5.05 -25.83
CA ASP A 203 0.10 -3.89 -26.54
C ASP A 203 -0.70 -2.99 -25.57
N ASP A 204 -0.09 -2.67 -24.42
CA ASP A 204 -0.73 -1.97 -23.32
C ASP A 204 -0.65 -0.47 -23.57
N ASP A 205 -1.72 0.04 -24.19
CA ASP A 205 -1.89 1.45 -24.56
C ASP A 205 -1.72 2.39 -23.34
N PRO A 206 -0.62 3.17 -23.27
CA PRO A 206 -0.38 4.11 -22.18
C PRO A 206 -1.43 5.23 -22.11
N SER A 207 -2.15 5.50 -23.20
CA SER A 207 -3.14 6.58 -23.29
C SER A 207 -4.36 6.30 -22.42
N TRP A 208 -4.79 5.04 -22.30
CA TRP A 208 -5.89 4.61 -21.43
C TRP A 208 -5.67 5.10 -20.00
N TYR A 209 -4.47 4.90 -19.45
CA TYR A 209 -4.14 5.31 -18.07
C TYR A 209 -4.11 6.83 -17.91
N PHE A 210 -3.62 7.53 -18.92
CA PHE A 210 -3.53 9.00 -18.88
C PHE A 210 -4.91 9.64 -18.95
N GLU A 211 -5.80 9.15 -19.82
CA GLU A 211 -7.19 9.60 -19.91
C GLU A 211 -7.95 9.34 -18.60
N ARG A 212 -7.86 8.11 -18.06
CA ARG A 212 -8.49 7.78 -16.77
C ARG A 212 -7.91 8.61 -15.61
N TYR A 213 -6.60 8.88 -15.60
CA TYR A 213 -5.97 9.74 -14.60
C TYR A 213 -6.49 11.18 -14.64
N LEU A 214 -6.68 11.75 -15.83
CA LEU A 214 -7.27 13.09 -15.99
C LEU A 214 -8.73 13.12 -15.51
N ASN A 215 -9.49 12.06 -15.75
CA ASN A 215 -10.86 11.93 -15.25
C ASN A 215 -10.90 11.81 -13.71
N LEU A 216 -10.00 11.02 -13.11
CA LEU A 216 -9.87 10.90 -11.65
C LEU A 216 -9.50 12.23 -10.98
N ARG A 217 -8.66 13.04 -11.63
CA ARG A 217 -8.31 14.39 -11.11
C ARG A 217 -9.43 15.42 -11.26
N SER A 218 -10.24 15.32 -12.31
CA SER A 218 -11.32 16.29 -12.58
C SER A 218 -12.61 16.00 -11.81
N ALA A 219 -12.85 14.75 -11.38
CA ALA A 219 -13.97 14.40 -10.52
C ALA A 219 -13.82 14.84 -9.04
N GLY A 220 -12.68 15.43 -8.67
CA GLY A 220 -12.33 15.86 -7.31
C GLY A 220 -12.42 17.37 -7.04
N THR A 221 -13.02 18.16 -7.94
CA THR A 221 -13.35 19.59 -7.74
C THR A 221 -14.85 19.80 -7.58
#